data_AF-A0AAJ2R3X1-F1
#
_entry.id   AF-A0AAJ2R3X1-F1
#
_cell.length_a   1.000
_cell.length_b   1.000
_cell.length_c   1.000
_cell.angle_alpha   90.00
_cell.angle_beta   90.00
_cell.angle_gamma   90.00
#
_symmetry.space_group_name_H-M   'P 1'
#
loop_
_entity.id
_entity.type
_entity.pdbx_description
1 polymer ?
#
loop_
_entity_poly.entity_id
_entity_poly.type
_entity_poly.pdbx_seq_one_letter_code
_entity_poly.pdbx_strand_id
1 'polypeptide(L)'
;MMAAIETLKQIAALDRQGLTALDESMLDLLATLPALVPDILKTLDLASDAQASLENVLCHLGNRMTAADLRARDIVATELLQSLQVLSGQPGSRLH
;
A
#
# COMPACT_ATOMS: atom_id res chain seq x y z
N MET A 1 -12.24 9.42 -4.03
CA MET A 1 -11.03 8.66 -3.60
C MET A 1 -10.24 9.34 -2.48
N MET A 2 -9.66 10.55 -2.65
CA MET A 2 -8.98 11.25 -1.52
C MET A 2 -9.90 11.44 -0.31
N ALA A 3 -11.16 11.82 -0.55
CA ALA A 3 -12.15 11.95 0.52
C ALA A 3 -12.38 10.64 1.30
N ALA A 4 -12.50 9.50 0.62
CA ALA A 4 -12.69 8.20 1.28
C ALA A 4 -11.50 7.81 2.17
N ILE A 5 -10.28 8.04 1.67
CA ILE A 5 -9.04 7.77 2.42
C ILE A 5 -8.93 8.70 3.64
N GLU A 6 -9.24 9.98 3.48
CA GLU A 6 -9.22 10.95 4.59
C GLU A 6 -10.27 10.62 5.66
N THR A 7 -11.49 10.22 5.25
CA THR A 7 -12.52 9.75 6.18
C THR A 7 -12.06 8.51 6.97
N LEU A 8 -11.45 7.53 6.31
CA LEU A 8 -10.90 6.33 6.98
C LEU A 8 -9.77 6.69 7.95
N LYS A 9 -8.88 7.63 7.59
CA LYS A 9 -7.83 8.12 8.48
C LYS A 9 -8.41 8.84 9.70
N GLN A 10 -9.47 9.63 9.52
CA GLN A 10 -10.16 10.31 10.62
C GLN A 10 -10.80 9.31 11.58
N ILE A 11 -11.51 8.29 11.08
CA ILE A 11 -12.07 7.21 11.91
C ILE A 11 -10.96 6.53 12.72
N ALA A 12 -9.85 6.16 12.07
CA ALA A 12 -8.71 5.54 12.77
C ALA A 12 -8.04 6.46 13.80
N ALA A 13 -8.06 7.78 13.57
CA ALA A 13 -7.54 8.75 14.53
C ALA A 13 -8.45 8.88 15.76
N LEU A 14 -9.77 8.91 15.57
CA LEU A 14 -10.74 8.96 16.66
C LEU A 14 -10.73 7.66 17.49
N ASP A 15 -10.60 6.51 16.83
CA ASP A 15 -10.47 5.21 17.51
C ASP A 15 -9.23 5.16 18.42
N ARG A 16 -8.08 5.67 17.94
CA ARG A 16 -6.86 5.81 18.77
C ARG A 16 -7.00 6.78 19.93
N GLN A 17 -7.92 7.74 19.85
CA GLN A 17 -8.25 8.66 20.94
C GLN A 17 -9.23 8.03 21.95
N GLY A 18 -9.67 6.80 21.71
CA GLY A 18 -10.59 6.07 22.58
C GLY A 18 -12.06 6.37 22.31
N LEU A 19 -12.39 7.07 21.21
CA LEU A 19 -13.77 7.24 20.79
C LEU A 19 -14.29 5.94 20.19
N THR A 20 -15.54 5.65 20.52
CA THR A 20 -16.24 4.42 20.17
C THR A 20 -17.39 4.71 19.22
N ALA A 21 -18.01 3.66 18.67
CA ALA A 21 -19.20 3.79 17.81
C ALA A 21 -20.46 4.32 18.54
N LEU A 22 -20.35 4.70 19.81
CA LEU A 22 -21.41 5.37 20.58
C LEU A 22 -21.21 6.89 20.64
N ASP A 23 -20.01 7.38 20.31
CA ASP A 23 -19.69 8.80 20.31
C ASP A 23 -20.21 9.46 19.03
N GLU A 24 -20.87 10.60 19.18
CA GLU A 24 -21.55 11.33 18.08
C GLU A 24 -20.62 11.60 16.89
N SER A 25 -19.42 12.09 17.18
CA SER A 25 -18.40 12.36 16.14
C SER A 25 -17.92 11.12 15.39
N MET A 26 -17.91 9.94 16.03
CA MET A 26 -17.59 8.67 15.37
C MET A 26 -18.78 8.17 14.56
N LEU A 27 -20.01 8.28 15.10
CA LEU A 27 -21.24 7.90 14.42
C LEU A 27 -21.45 8.68 13.12
N ASP A 28 -21.22 9.99 13.13
CA ASP A 28 -21.35 10.83 11.94
C ASP A 28 -20.39 10.39 10.83
N LEU A 29 -19.13 10.08 11.19
CA LEU A 29 -18.15 9.59 10.23
C LEU A 29 -18.49 8.19 9.72
N LEU A 30 -18.91 7.28 10.61
CA LEU A 30 -19.33 5.93 10.23
C LEU A 30 -20.57 5.95 9.32
N ALA A 31 -21.49 6.90 9.50
CA ALA A 31 -22.66 7.05 8.65
C ALA A 31 -22.31 7.42 7.19
N THR A 32 -21.12 7.98 6.94
CA THR A 32 -20.65 8.29 5.58
C THR A 32 -20.04 7.09 4.86
N LEU A 33 -19.60 6.05 5.59
CA LEU A 33 -18.92 4.88 5.02
C LEU A 33 -19.70 4.16 3.93
N PRO A 34 -21.02 3.88 4.07
CA PRO A 34 -21.76 3.14 3.05
C PRO A 34 -21.70 3.79 1.66
N ALA A 35 -21.69 5.13 1.59
CA ALA A 35 -21.57 5.86 0.33
C ALA A 35 -20.16 5.77 -0.29
N LEU A 36 -19.14 5.47 0.53
CA LEU A 36 -17.74 5.38 0.12
C LEU A 36 -17.32 3.94 -0.26
N VAL A 37 -18.06 2.93 0.19
CA VAL A 37 -17.77 1.50 -0.08
C VAL A 37 -17.59 1.19 -1.57
N PRO A 38 -18.47 1.64 -2.50
CA PRO A 38 -18.31 1.31 -3.92
C PRO A 38 -17.00 1.85 -4.51
N ASP A 39 -16.60 3.06 -4.14
CA ASP A 39 -15.35 3.69 -4.58
C ASP A 39 -14.12 2.95 -4.01
N ILE A 40 -14.21 2.48 -2.76
CA ILE A 40 -13.15 1.68 -2.13
C ILE A 40 -12.98 0.35 -2.86
N LEU A 41 -14.07 -0.37 -3.10
CA LEU A 41 -14.05 -1.65 -3.82
C LEU A 41 -13.46 -1.49 -5.23
N LYS A 42 -13.93 -0.48 -5.98
CA LYS A 42 -13.39 -0.17 -7.30
C LYS A 42 -11.89 0.11 -7.29
N THR A 43 -11.40 0.77 -6.24
CA THR A 43 -9.97 1.06 -6.08
C THR A 43 -9.17 -0.20 -5.80
N LEU A 44 -9.71 -1.12 -4.99
CA LEU A 44 -9.08 -2.42 -4.70
C LEU A 44 -9.05 -3.32 -5.94
N ASP A 45 -10.10 -3.31 -6.77
CA ASP A 45 -10.12 -4.03 -8.04
C ASP A 45 -9.04 -3.51 -8.98
N LEU A 46 -8.94 -2.18 -9.15
CA LEU A 46 -7.89 -1.55 -9.97
C LEU A 46 -6.48 -1.86 -9.45
N ALA A 47 -6.29 -1.88 -8.12
CA ALA A 47 -5.01 -2.25 -7.53
C ALA A 47 -4.67 -3.73 -7.79
N SER A 48 -5.66 -4.62 -7.73
CA SER A 48 -5.49 -6.04 -8.06
C SER A 48 -5.16 -6.25 -9.54
N ASP A 49 -5.84 -5.54 -10.44
CA ASP A 49 -5.54 -5.56 -11.87
C ASP A 49 -4.13 -5.04 -12.17
N ALA A 50 -3.73 -3.96 -11.51
CA ALA A 50 -2.39 -3.41 -11.63
C ALA A 50 -1.32 -4.38 -11.10
N GLN A 51 -1.59 -5.06 -9.98
CA GLN A 51 -0.71 -6.11 -9.45
C GLN A 51 -0.58 -7.27 -10.44
N ALA A 52 -1.70 -7.80 -10.95
CA ALA A 52 -1.68 -8.89 -11.92
C ALA A 52 -0.94 -8.49 -13.22
N SER A 53 -1.13 -7.25 -13.67
CA SER A 53 -0.38 -6.69 -14.80
C SER A 53 1.13 -6.63 -14.52
N LEU A 54 1.52 -6.17 -13.32
CA LEU A 54 2.92 -6.13 -12.91
C LEU A 54 3.54 -7.53 -12.80
N GLU A 55 2.82 -8.48 -12.20
CA GLU A 55 3.25 -9.89 -12.13
C GLU A 55 3.44 -10.49 -13.52
N ASN A 56 2.52 -10.21 -14.45
CA ASN A 56 2.63 -10.65 -15.84
C ASN A 56 3.84 -10.01 -16.54
N VAL A 57 4.08 -8.71 -16.35
CA VAL A 57 5.26 -8.01 -16.88
C VAL A 57 6.55 -8.59 -16.30
N LEU A 58 6.61 -8.82 -14.99
CA LEU A 58 7.78 -9.42 -14.33
C LEU A 58 8.00 -10.87 -14.76
N CYS A 59 6.95 -11.64 -14.99
CA CYS A 59 7.02 -13.01 -15.52
C CYS A 59 7.54 -13.00 -16.96
N HIS A 60 7.01 -12.11 -17.82
CA HIS A 60 7.51 -11.94 -19.19
C HIS A 60 8.94 -11.42 -19.25
N LEU A 61 9.32 -10.50 -18.35
CA LEU A 61 10.71 -10.09 -18.21
C LEU A 61 11.55 -11.30 -17.78
N GLY A 62 11.17 -12.02 -16.74
CA GLY A 62 11.90 -13.19 -16.26
C GLY A 62 12.14 -14.26 -17.35
N ASN A 63 11.17 -14.47 -18.23
CA ASN A 63 11.29 -15.39 -19.36
C ASN A 63 12.18 -14.87 -20.51
N ARG A 64 12.48 -13.57 -20.55
CA ARG A 64 13.32 -12.91 -21.57
C ARG A 64 14.63 -12.34 -21.02
N MET A 65 14.81 -12.37 -19.70
CA MET A 65 15.95 -11.78 -19.01
C MET A 65 17.19 -12.64 -19.23
N THR A 66 18.24 -12.00 -19.71
CA THR A 66 19.57 -12.58 -19.73
C THR A 66 20.15 -12.61 -18.31
N ALA A 67 21.22 -13.37 -18.10
CA ALA A 67 21.93 -13.38 -16.81
C ALA A 67 22.45 -11.99 -16.40
N ALA A 68 22.66 -11.07 -17.35
CA ALA A 68 23.03 -9.69 -17.05
C ALA A 68 21.83 -8.89 -16.50
N ASP A 69 20.63 -9.10 -17.04
CA ASP A 69 19.42 -8.41 -16.58
C ASP A 69 19.02 -8.85 -15.16
N LEU A 70 19.19 -10.14 -14.84
CA LEU A 70 18.95 -10.66 -13.49
C LEU A 70 19.87 -9.99 -12.46
N ARG A 71 21.16 -9.86 -12.78
CA ARG A 71 22.13 -9.17 -11.91
C ARG A 71 21.78 -7.69 -11.73
N ALA A 72 21.38 -7.00 -12.80
CA ALA A 72 20.94 -5.61 -12.71
C ALA A 72 19.69 -5.45 -11.83
N ARG A 73 18.71 -6.36 -11.97
CA ARG A 73 17.51 -6.37 -11.12
C ARG A 73 17.84 -6.57 -9.65
N ASP A 74 18.72 -7.50 -9.31
CA ASP A 74 19.11 -7.76 -7.92
C ASP A 74 19.88 -6.57 -7.31
N ILE A 75 20.68 -5.86 -8.10
CA ILE A 75 21.34 -4.62 -7.68
C ILE A 75 20.29 -3.55 -7.35
N VAL A 76 19.35 -3.30 -8.26
CA VAL A 76 18.27 -2.30 -8.05
C VAL A 76 17.40 -2.67 -6.84
N ALA A 77 17.04 -3.95 -6.69
CA ALA A 77 16.27 -4.42 -5.53
C ALA A 77 17.02 -4.20 -4.21
N THR A 78 18.33 -4.41 -4.21
CA THR A 78 19.20 -4.18 -3.03
C THR A 78 19.27 -2.69 -2.68
N GLU A 79 19.45 -1.81 -3.67
CA GLU A 79 19.48 -0.35 -3.49
C GLU A 79 18.13 0.20 -2.99
N LEU A 80 17.02 -0.33 -3.52
CA LEU A 80 15.68 0.05 -3.11
C LEU A 80 15.41 -0.37 -1.66
N LEU A 81 15.79 -1.59 -1.28
CA LEU A 81 15.68 -2.09 0.09
C LEU A 81 16.50 -1.24 1.07
N GLN A 82 17.74 -0.88 0.72
CA GLN A 82 18.56 0.00 1.55
C GLN A 82 17.94 1.39 1.71
N SER A 83 17.40 1.96 0.62
CA SER A 83 16.73 3.26 0.65
C SER A 83 15.47 3.23 1.53
N LEU A 84 14.68 2.16 1.46
CA LEU A 84 13.50 1.97 2.30
C LEU A 84 13.85 1.74 3.78
N GLN A 85 14.97 1.07 4.08
CA GLN A 85 15.47 0.91 5.45
C GLN A 85 15.91 2.26 6.06
N VAL A 86 16.58 3.10 5.27
CA VAL A 86 16.94 4.47 5.68
C VAL A 86 15.67 5.30 5.94
N LEU A 87 14.66 5.21 5.08
CA LEU A 87 13.39 5.93 5.24
C LEU A 87 12.55 5.41 6.42
N SER A 88 12.63 4.12 6.76
CA SER A 88 11.90 3.53 7.88
C SER A 88 12.59 3.71 9.24
N GLY A 89 13.77 4.33 9.27
CA GLY A 89 14.54 4.56 10.48
C GLY A 89 15.17 3.30 11.08
N GLN A 90 15.18 2.18 10.34
CA GLN A 90 15.85 0.95 10.76
C GLN A 90 17.30 0.94 10.24
N PRO A 91 18.32 0.78 11.11
CA PRO A 91 19.69 0.60 10.65
C PRO A 91 19.76 -0.69 9.84
N GLY A 92 20.11 -0.57 8.56
CA GLY A 92 20.21 -1.70 7.64
C GLY A 92 21.18 -2.74 8.17
N SER A 93 20.65 -3.88 8.60
CA SER A 93 21.47 -5.03 8.97
C SER A 93 22.11 -5.56 7.69
N ARG A 94 23.41 -5.33 7.54
CA ARG A 94 24.20 -5.89 6.44
C ARG A 94 24.17 -7.41 6.57
N LEU A 95 23.47 -8.07 5.64
CA LEU A 95 23.61 -9.51 5.46
C LEU A 95 25.05 -9.77 4.99
N HIS A 96 25.85 -10.32 5.89
CA HIS A 96 27.15 -10.94 5.61
C HIS A 96 26.95 -12.37 5.12
#